data_AF-A0A2E7N1A6-F1
#
_entry.id   AF-A0A2E7N1A6-F1
#
_cell.length_a   1.000
_cell.length_b   1.000
_cell.length_c   1.000
_cell.angle_alpha   90.00
_cell.angle_beta   90.00
_cell.angle_gamma   90.00
#
_symmetry.space_group_name_H-M   'P 1'
#
loop_
_entity.id
_entity.type
_entity.pdbx_description
1 polymer ?
#
loop_
_entity_poly.entity_id
_entity_poly.type
_entity_poly.pdbx_seq_one_letter_code
_entity_poly.pdbx_strand_id
1 'polypeptide(L)'
;MTRRLFSFLLFSVFLFNGCEDKEETKYVIQFEPASEHDFGKVEVNNSASKKIRIKNTEESSGSFTGTVEILESQNFQMDFSGVLVLQKNESKDIYLTFIPSAAEEYSGKLVVKNDDTFNEFYLSGIGGSPVSFSISPVALDFGLVESGGTKDLDLRFENNAGSGFDLELALDLPLSDFTIGSQTNFVLTPGANKTITVRYTPTQNTATKTIQITHNSSIRANPATVQLTGVKDISTQLVSNVTEGWNLFLAKDFSESVKKFQETINGAFVNSVYDSISDEAVHGRGWARLFEQGTNDYAQAAFNDFLSAFSGGLMSSNSDYDALAGVSISGVLALVNNTNHYDNVVTAANTLLNDVQNYQFKYNNNVDHKDVRYALIQAYFNLSNYSDAAKQLDILVPANAPHTPSAESVLVAIQALAGKL
;
A
#
# COMPACT_ATOMS: atom_id res chain seq x y z
N MET A 1 77.87 78.60 -81.69
CA MET A 1 79.28 79.05 -81.85
C MET A 1 80.08 78.42 -80.71
N THR A 2 80.97 77.45 -81.00
CA THR A 2 82.07 76.91 -80.13
C THR A 2 81.67 76.33 -78.75
N ARG A 3 82.27 75.30 -78.11
CA ARG A 3 83.47 74.44 -78.26
C ARG A 3 83.34 73.33 -77.17
N ARG A 4 83.78 72.10 -77.47
CA ARG A 4 84.66 71.16 -76.69
C ARG A 4 84.74 71.28 -75.15
N LEU A 5 84.95 70.28 -74.29
CA LEU A 5 85.20 68.81 -74.29
C LEU A 5 85.31 68.38 -72.79
N PHE A 6 85.38 67.06 -72.57
CA PHE A 6 86.10 66.32 -71.50
C PHE A 6 85.34 65.66 -70.31
N SER A 7 85.74 64.39 -70.16
CA SER A 7 85.25 63.20 -69.44
C SER A 7 85.42 63.20 -67.91
N PHE A 8 84.56 62.50 -67.14
CA PHE A 8 84.86 61.20 -66.51
C PHE A 8 83.80 60.68 -65.50
N LEU A 9 83.61 59.35 -65.54
CA LEU A 9 83.18 58.38 -64.50
C LEU A 9 81.73 58.36 -63.98
N LEU A 10 81.09 57.22 -64.28
CA LEU A 10 79.86 56.68 -63.70
C LEU A 10 80.10 56.19 -62.26
N PHE A 11 79.22 56.54 -61.32
CA PHE A 11 78.91 55.68 -60.17
C PHE A 11 77.45 55.89 -59.77
N SER A 12 76.60 54.92 -60.09
CA SER A 12 75.21 54.85 -59.65
C SER A 12 75.19 54.39 -58.19
N VAL A 13 74.65 55.23 -57.30
CA VAL A 13 74.25 54.81 -55.95
C VAL A 13 72.73 54.95 -55.88
N PHE A 14 72.05 53.80 -55.92
CA PHE A 14 70.63 53.70 -55.63
C PHE A 14 70.45 53.75 -54.11
N LEU A 15 69.77 54.81 -53.65
CA LEU A 15 69.29 54.94 -52.27
C LEU A 15 68.04 54.07 -52.10
N PHE A 16 68.15 52.99 -51.32
CA PHE A 16 67.00 52.30 -50.75
C PHE A 16 66.58 53.06 -49.49
N ASN A 17 65.39 53.67 -49.52
CA ASN A 17 64.67 54.02 -48.29
C ASN A 17 64.17 52.71 -47.68
N GLY A 18 64.79 52.29 -46.57
CA GLY A 18 64.29 51.19 -45.75
C GLY A 18 63.01 51.63 -45.04
N CYS A 19 61.89 51.03 -45.42
CA CYS A 19 60.69 50.97 -44.60
C CYS A 19 60.96 49.89 -43.53
N GLU A 20 60.95 50.27 -42.26
CA GLU A 20 61.12 49.34 -41.15
C GLU A 20 59.79 48.56 -40.98
N ASP A 21 59.75 47.31 -41.44
CA ASP A 21 58.62 46.41 -41.20
C ASP A 21 58.53 46.11 -39.70
N LYS A 22 57.52 46.64 -39.02
CA LYS A 22 57.15 46.15 -37.68
C LYS A 22 56.61 44.75 -37.84
N GLU A 23 57.27 43.75 -37.27
CA GLU A 23 56.69 42.41 -37.11
C GLU A 23 55.37 42.53 -36.34
N GLU A 24 54.25 42.23 -37.00
CA GLU A 24 52.94 42.19 -36.35
C GLU A 24 52.92 41.08 -35.29
N THR A 25 52.51 41.44 -34.07
CA THR A 25 52.28 40.47 -32.99
C THR A 25 51.10 39.58 -33.37
N LYS A 26 51.32 38.26 -33.40
CA LYS A 26 50.29 37.28 -33.76
C LYS A 26 50.25 36.17 -32.73
N TYR A 27 49.10 35.98 -32.10
CA TYR A 27 48.84 34.84 -31.22
C TYR A 27 47.81 33.92 -31.85
N VAL A 28 48.13 32.63 -31.88
CA VAL A 28 47.23 31.56 -32.32
C VAL A 28 46.86 30.78 -31.07
N ILE A 29 45.65 30.99 -30.57
CA ILE A 29 45.11 30.28 -29.41
C ILE A 29 44.21 29.16 -29.91
N GLN A 30 44.44 27.97 -29.39
CA GLN A 30 43.68 26.77 -29.75
C GLN A 30 43.01 26.19 -28.51
N PHE A 31 41.73 25.86 -28.64
CA PHE A 31 41.02 25.04 -27.66
C PHE A 31 41.16 23.56 -28.02
N GLU A 32 41.22 22.68 -27.02
CA GLU A 32 41.09 21.24 -27.21
C GLU A 32 40.01 20.70 -26.26
N PRO A 33 38.88 20.16 -26.79
CA PRO A 33 38.46 20.12 -28.20
C PRO A 33 38.24 21.51 -28.83
N ALA A 34 38.21 21.62 -30.16
CA ALA A 34 38.57 22.86 -30.87
C ALA A 34 37.42 23.73 -31.41
N SER A 35 36.17 23.60 -30.96
CA SER A 35 35.11 24.44 -31.55
C SER A 35 33.89 24.71 -30.67
N GLU A 36 33.47 23.78 -29.83
CA GLU A 36 32.33 23.97 -28.93
C GLU A 36 32.24 22.83 -27.92
N HIS A 37 31.40 23.01 -26.90
CA HIS A 37 30.97 21.93 -26.05
C HIS A 37 29.47 22.03 -25.73
N ASP A 38 28.74 20.99 -26.12
CA ASP A 38 27.41 20.73 -25.62
C ASP A 38 27.48 19.86 -24.35
N PHE A 39 26.98 20.39 -23.23
CA PHE A 39 26.82 19.66 -21.99
C PHE A 39 25.63 18.68 -22.02
N GLY A 40 24.83 18.72 -23.09
CA GLY A 40 23.65 17.91 -23.27
C GLY A 40 22.54 18.30 -22.29
N LYS A 41 21.67 17.34 -21.99
CA LYS A 41 20.56 17.56 -21.05
C LYS A 41 21.00 17.25 -19.62
N VAL A 42 20.91 18.25 -18.74
CA VAL A 42 21.25 18.15 -17.32
C VAL A 42 20.02 18.49 -16.49
N GLU A 43 19.74 17.69 -15.47
CA GLU A 43 18.59 17.96 -14.59
C GLU A 43 18.78 19.30 -13.88
N VAL A 44 17.70 20.08 -13.74
CA VAL A 44 17.73 21.38 -13.09
C VAL A 44 18.37 21.29 -11.69
N ASN A 45 19.29 22.20 -11.39
CA ASN A 45 20.14 22.30 -10.20
C ASN A 45 21.21 21.20 -10.04
N ASN A 46 21.32 20.24 -10.96
CA ASN A 46 22.49 19.37 -11.05
C ASN A 46 23.56 19.99 -11.96
N SER A 47 24.75 19.39 -11.98
CA SER A 47 25.89 19.90 -12.73
C SER A 47 26.51 18.88 -13.66
N ALA A 48 27.03 19.37 -14.79
CA ALA A 48 27.92 18.63 -15.67
C ALA A 48 29.20 19.44 -15.89
N SER A 49 30.36 18.77 -15.90
CA SER A 49 31.66 19.44 -16.02
C SER A 49 32.49 18.86 -17.14
N LYS A 50 33.20 19.72 -17.86
CA LYS A 50 34.09 19.36 -18.96
C LYS A 50 35.44 20.05 -18.81
N LYS A 51 36.50 19.25 -18.95
CA LYS A 51 37.87 19.77 -19.05
C LYS A 51 38.13 20.26 -20.48
N ILE A 52 38.57 21.51 -20.60
CA ILE A 52 39.02 22.14 -21.85
C ILE A 52 40.47 22.54 -21.67
N ARG A 53 41.29 22.36 -22.72
CA ARG A 53 42.66 22.85 -22.76
C ARG A 53 42.75 24.08 -23.65
N ILE A 54 43.39 25.13 -23.15
CA ILE A 54 43.72 26.35 -23.90
C ILE A 54 45.22 26.30 -24.20
N LYS A 55 45.60 26.35 -25.48
CA LYS A 55 46.98 26.28 -25.93
C LYS A 55 47.37 27.54 -26.68
N ASN A 56 48.51 28.12 -26.31
CA ASN A 56 49.21 29.10 -27.15
C ASN A 56 50.10 28.30 -28.11
N THR A 57 49.75 28.27 -29.40
CA THR A 57 50.36 27.29 -30.32
C THR A 57 51.78 27.67 -30.75
N GLU A 58 52.40 26.84 -31.57
CA GLU A 58 53.76 27.09 -32.09
C GLU A 58 53.79 28.16 -33.19
N GLU A 59 52.64 28.51 -33.77
CA GLU A 59 52.48 29.57 -34.76
C GLU A 59 52.45 30.98 -34.13
N SER A 60 52.37 31.08 -32.81
CA SER A 60 52.40 32.36 -32.10
C SER A 60 53.79 33.01 -32.10
N SER A 61 53.82 34.33 -32.13
CA SER A 61 55.05 35.13 -32.11
C SER A 61 55.73 35.18 -30.73
N GLY A 62 55.04 34.83 -29.64
CA GLY A 62 55.61 34.85 -28.30
C GLY A 62 54.67 34.41 -27.17
N SER A 63 54.93 34.88 -25.96
CA SER A 63 54.08 34.62 -24.78
C SER A 63 52.76 35.37 -24.90
N PHE A 64 51.65 34.65 -24.77
CA PHE A 64 50.31 35.20 -24.67
C PHE A 64 50.06 35.64 -23.23
N THR A 65 49.55 36.87 -23.05
CA THR A 65 49.02 37.38 -21.79
C THR A 65 47.65 37.98 -22.07
N GLY A 66 46.61 37.45 -21.43
CA GLY A 66 45.24 37.88 -21.70
C GLY A 66 44.24 37.45 -20.64
N THR A 67 42.97 37.72 -20.90
CA THR A 67 41.86 37.39 -20.00
C THR A 67 41.08 36.19 -20.54
N VAL A 68 40.56 35.40 -19.61
CA VAL A 68 39.58 34.35 -19.88
C VAL A 68 38.29 34.74 -19.19
N GLU A 69 37.17 34.75 -19.91
CA GLU A 69 35.86 35.13 -19.37
C GLU A 69 34.76 34.27 -20.01
N ILE A 70 33.67 34.03 -19.31
CA ILE A 70 32.46 33.46 -19.91
C ILE A 70 31.48 34.61 -20.14
N LEU A 71 31.05 34.78 -21.38
CA LEU A 71 30.00 35.72 -21.77
C LEU A 71 28.69 34.96 -21.98
N GLU A 72 27.56 35.67 -21.88
CA GLU A 72 26.22 35.09 -22.05
C GLU A 72 25.99 33.90 -21.08
N SER A 73 26.54 34.03 -19.86
CA SER A 73 26.92 32.90 -19.00
C SER A 73 25.90 32.54 -17.92
N GLN A 74 24.60 32.81 -18.11
CA GLN A 74 23.64 32.35 -17.10
C GLN A 74 23.81 30.82 -17.02
N ASN A 75 24.24 30.34 -15.85
CA ASN A 75 24.39 28.91 -15.54
C ASN A 75 25.65 28.19 -16.08
N PHE A 76 26.61 28.91 -16.68
CA PHE A 76 27.95 28.39 -16.99
C PHE A 76 29.00 28.99 -16.06
N GLN A 77 29.92 28.16 -15.56
CA GLN A 77 30.99 28.55 -14.65
C GLN A 77 32.33 27.95 -15.10
N MET A 78 33.44 28.52 -14.65
CA MET A 78 34.76 27.94 -14.81
C MET A 78 35.53 27.94 -13.49
N ASP A 79 36.49 27.03 -13.36
CA ASP A 79 37.39 26.93 -12.20
C ASP A 79 38.63 27.85 -12.30
N PHE A 80 38.82 28.52 -13.44
CA PHE A 80 39.92 29.44 -13.67
C PHE A 80 39.59 30.85 -13.20
N SER A 81 40.57 31.55 -12.64
CA SER A 81 40.49 32.97 -12.32
C SER A 81 41.85 33.65 -12.51
N GLY A 82 41.83 34.94 -12.85
CA GLY A 82 43.04 35.75 -13.06
C GLY A 82 43.44 35.92 -14.52
N VAL A 83 44.68 36.35 -14.72
CA VAL A 83 45.27 36.59 -16.05
C VAL A 83 45.88 35.29 -16.57
N LEU A 84 45.55 34.92 -17.81
CA LEU A 84 46.14 33.76 -18.48
C LEU A 84 47.47 34.16 -19.12
N VAL A 85 48.55 33.52 -18.66
CA VAL A 85 49.88 33.65 -19.26
C VAL A 85 50.29 32.28 -19.79
N LEU A 86 50.59 32.22 -21.09
CA LEU A 86 51.05 31.00 -21.77
C LEU A 86 52.29 31.33 -22.59
N GLN A 87 53.40 30.67 -22.31
CA GLN A 87 54.55 30.65 -23.22
C GLN A 87 54.17 30.05 -24.57
N LYS A 88 54.98 30.30 -25.58
CA LYS A 88 54.82 29.67 -26.89
C LYS A 88 54.82 28.15 -26.74
N ASN A 89 53.84 27.47 -27.36
CA ASN A 89 53.57 26.04 -27.25
C ASN A 89 53.15 25.54 -25.84
N GLU A 90 52.87 26.44 -24.88
CA GLU A 90 52.34 26.08 -23.55
C GLU A 90 50.82 25.92 -23.59
N SER A 91 50.28 25.12 -22.66
CA SER A 91 48.84 24.92 -22.51
C SER A 91 48.39 24.98 -21.04
N LYS A 92 47.13 25.37 -20.84
CA LYS A 92 46.45 25.36 -19.55
C LYS A 92 45.15 24.57 -19.66
N ASP A 93 44.97 23.61 -18.76
CA ASP A 93 43.69 22.93 -18.58
C ASP A 93 42.81 23.75 -17.62
N ILE A 94 41.53 23.90 -17.97
CA ILE A 94 40.46 24.49 -17.14
C ILE A 94 39.24 23.57 -17.17
N TYR A 95 38.39 23.65 -16.15
CA TYR A 95 37.08 23.00 -16.13
C TYR A 95 35.97 24.02 -16.32
N LEU A 96 35.07 23.71 -17.24
CA LEU A 96 33.80 24.39 -17.43
C LEU A 96 32.68 23.57 -16.81
N THR A 97 31.78 24.21 -16.08
CA THR A 97 30.66 23.56 -15.39
C THR A 97 29.34 24.22 -15.80
N PHE A 98 28.37 23.41 -16.20
CA PHE A 98 27.00 23.82 -16.51
C PHE A 98 26.07 23.41 -15.37
N ILE A 99 25.25 24.34 -14.87
CA ILE A 99 24.30 24.14 -13.75
C ILE A 99 22.95 24.80 -14.09
N PRO A 100 22.06 24.19 -14.88
CA PRO A 100 20.81 24.82 -15.31
C PRO A 100 19.88 25.12 -14.12
N SER A 101 19.23 26.29 -14.11
CA SER A 101 18.28 26.70 -13.06
C SER A 101 16.81 26.52 -13.44
N ALA A 102 16.53 26.32 -14.74
CA ALA A 102 15.20 26.09 -15.27
C ALA A 102 15.23 25.09 -16.43
N ALA A 103 14.06 24.57 -16.80
CA ALA A 103 13.93 23.61 -17.89
C ALA A 103 13.83 24.32 -19.24
N GLU A 104 14.99 24.76 -19.77
CA GLU A 104 15.13 25.54 -21.00
C GLU A 104 16.49 25.30 -21.65
N GLU A 105 16.71 25.87 -22.83
CA GLU A 105 18.00 25.83 -23.51
C GLU A 105 18.90 26.97 -23.03
N TYR A 106 20.17 26.67 -22.79
CA TYR A 106 21.20 27.61 -22.39
C TYR A 106 22.31 27.65 -23.45
N SER A 107 22.78 28.85 -23.75
CA SER A 107 23.92 29.10 -24.62
C SER A 107 24.84 30.12 -23.98
N GLY A 108 26.15 29.93 -24.13
CA GLY A 108 27.16 30.89 -23.69
C GLY A 108 28.45 30.72 -24.49
N LYS A 109 29.46 31.54 -24.18
CA LYS A 109 30.77 31.40 -24.83
C LYS A 109 31.90 31.73 -23.87
N LEU A 110 32.93 30.89 -23.87
CA LEU A 110 34.22 31.17 -23.25
C LEU A 110 35.05 32.00 -24.22
N VAL A 111 35.56 33.15 -23.76
CA VAL A 111 36.35 34.08 -24.54
C VAL A 111 37.77 34.16 -23.97
N VAL A 112 38.77 33.95 -24.83
CA VAL A 112 40.18 34.18 -24.54
C VAL A 112 40.67 35.33 -25.40
N LYS A 113 40.98 36.47 -24.77
CA LYS A 113 41.31 37.71 -25.49
C LYS A 113 42.47 38.50 -24.89
N ASN A 114 43.13 39.28 -25.74
CA ASN A 114 44.02 40.40 -25.39
C ASN A 114 43.82 41.52 -26.43
N ASP A 115 44.69 42.53 -26.46
CA ASP A 115 44.56 43.67 -27.38
C ASP A 115 44.67 43.27 -28.87
N ASP A 116 45.36 42.15 -29.17
CA ASP A 116 45.66 41.72 -30.54
C ASP A 116 44.86 40.48 -30.99
N THR A 117 44.19 39.78 -30.07
CA THR A 117 43.63 38.44 -30.33
C THR A 117 42.30 38.24 -29.60
N PHE A 118 41.36 37.56 -30.27
CA PHE A 118 40.04 37.21 -29.75
C PHE A 118 39.66 35.81 -30.20
N ASN A 119 39.47 34.88 -29.25
CA ASN A 119 39.11 33.49 -29.53
C ASN A 119 37.89 33.11 -28.71
N GLU A 120 36.96 32.40 -29.35
CA GLU A 120 35.69 31.98 -28.75
C GLU A 120 35.59 30.46 -28.71
N PHE A 121 34.97 29.96 -27.65
CA PHE A 121 34.60 28.56 -27.51
C PHE A 121 33.14 28.49 -27.05
N TYR A 122 32.27 28.00 -27.93
CA TYR A 122 30.82 28.01 -27.71
C TYR A 122 30.39 26.93 -26.72
N LEU A 123 29.43 27.26 -25.86
CA LEU A 123 28.87 26.38 -24.85
C LEU A 123 27.36 26.28 -25.06
N SER A 124 26.82 25.07 -24.99
CA SER A 124 25.38 24.83 -24.98
C SER A 124 25.02 23.80 -23.93
N GLY A 125 23.76 23.82 -23.50
CA GLY A 125 23.19 22.79 -22.64
C GLY A 125 21.70 22.96 -22.48
N ILE A 126 21.01 21.92 -22.05
CA ILE A 126 19.56 21.94 -21.84
C ILE A 126 19.27 21.60 -20.38
N GLY A 127 18.53 22.46 -19.69
CA GLY A 127 17.93 22.13 -18.41
C GLY A 127 16.74 21.19 -18.58
N GLY A 128 16.74 20.07 -17.88
CA GLY A 128 15.62 19.12 -17.85
C GLY A 128 14.89 19.15 -16.51
N SER A 129 13.56 19.20 -16.52
CA SER A 129 12.78 18.92 -15.32
C SER A 129 13.08 17.50 -14.82
N PRO A 130 13.13 17.27 -13.48
CA PRO A 130 13.32 15.94 -12.94
C PRO A 130 12.20 15.00 -13.39
N VAL A 131 12.48 13.69 -13.40
CA VAL A 131 11.46 12.68 -13.70
C VAL A 131 10.33 12.79 -12.67
N SER A 132 9.12 13.03 -13.13
CA SER A 132 7.90 13.03 -12.32
C SER A 132 6.98 11.92 -12.83
N PHE A 133 6.56 11.02 -11.94
CA PHE A 133 5.78 9.85 -12.35
C PHE A 133 4.72 9.47 -11.33
N SER A 134 3.69 8.77 -11.79
CA SER A 134 2.60 8.26 -10.95
C SER A 134 2.51 6.73 -11.01
N ILE A 135 2.00 6.15 -9.92
CA ILE A 135 1.65 4.74 -9.80
C ILE A 135 0.19 4.69 -9.36
N SER A 136 -0.64 3.93 -10.05
CA SER A 136 -2.06 3.79 -9.72
C SER A 136 -2.57 2.37 -9.95
N PRO A 137 -3.26 1.75 -8.97
CA PRO A 137 -3.50 2.27 -7.61
C PRO A 137 -2.25 2.19 -6.72
N VAL A 138 -2.29 2.84 -5.54
CA VAL A 138 -1.19 2.80 -4.55
C VAL A 138 -1.16 1.51 -3.71
N ALA A 139 -2.26 0.74 -3.75
CA ALA A 139 -2.39 -0.58 -3.16
C ALA A 139 -3.35 -1.42 -4.01
N LEU A 140 -3.15 -2.73 -4.03
CA LEU A 140 -4.00 -3.69 -4.72
C LEU A 140 -4.61 -4.64 -3.69
N ASP A 141 -5.92 -4.52 -3.51
CA ASP A 141 -6.69 -5.46 -2.70
C ASP A 141 -7.47 -6.41 -3.61
N PHE A 142 -7.05 -7.66 -3.61
CA PHE A 142 -7.67 -8.72 -4.38
C PHE A 142 -8.96 -9.22 -3.72
N GLY A 143 -9.21 -8.90 -2.45
CA GLY A 143 -10.37 -9.40 -1.71
C GLY A 143 -10.39 -10.93 -1.66
N LEU A 144 -11.59 -11.50 -1.71
CA LEU A 144 -11.81 -12.94 -1.71
C LEU A 144 -11.51 -13.57 -3.07
N VAL A 145 -10.71 -14.62 -3.06
CA VAL A 145 -10.44 -15.48 -4.23
C VAL A 145 -10.56 -16.94 -3.83
N GLU A 146 -11.35 -17.70 -4.58
CA GLU A 146 -11.58 -19.12 -4.33
C GLU A 146 -10.29 -19.95 -4.34
N SER A 147 -10.27 -21.01 -3.55
CA SER A 147 -9.17 -21.98 -3.52
C SER A 147 -8.94 -22.58 -4.92
N GLY A 148 -7.71 -22.48 -5.42
CA GLY A 148 -7.35 -22.93 -6.78
C GLY A 148 -7.75 -21.95 -7.89
N GLY A 149 -8.44 -20.87 -7.55
CA GLY A 149 -8.75 -19.76 -8.44
C GLY A 149 -7.62 -18.74 -8.53
N THR A 150 -7.82 -17.74 -9.39
CA THR A 150 -6.89 -16.62 -9.55
C THR A 150 -7.67 -15.33 -9.77
N LYS A 151 -7.11 -14.20 -9.34
CA LYS A 151 -7.64 -12.88 -9.67
C LYS A 151 -6.52 -11.97 -10.15
N ASP A 152 -6.82 -11.21 -11.19
CA ASP A 152 -5.90 -10.29 -11.84
C ASP A 152 -6.36 -8.85 -11.55
N LEU A 153 -5.42 -7.99 -11.16
CA LEU A 153 -5.63 -6.55 -11.04
C LEU A 153 -4.52 -5.81 -11.78
N ASP A 154 -4.86 -4.64 -12.32
CA ASP A 154 -3.94 -3.82 -13.08
C ASP A 154 -3.22 -2.80 -12.21
N LEU A 155 -1.92 -2.64 -12.46
CA LEU A 155 -1.07 -1.61 -11.88
C LEU A 155 -0.49 -0.75 -13.00
N ARG A 156 -0.83 0.53 -13.01
CA ARG A 156 -0.43 1.49 -14.02
C ARG A 156 0.70 2.37 -13.51
N PHE A 157 1.70 2.54 -14.37
CA PHE A 157 2.83 3.46 -14.23
C PHE A 157 2.75 4.49 -15.33
N GLU A 158 2.99 5.75 -15.01
CA GLU A 158 2.98 6.83 -16.00
C GLU A 158 4.11 7.81 -15.72
N ASN A 159 4.94 8.05 -16.74
CA ASN A 159 5.89 9.16 -16.73
C ASN A 159 5.13 10.41 -17.16
N ASN A 160 5.01 11.39 -16.27
CA ASN A 160 4.19 12.57 -16.53
C ASN A 160 4.75 13.33 -17.76
N ALA A 161 3.86 13.93 -18.55
CA ALA A 161 4.24 14.62 -19.79
C ALA A 161 5.25 15.78 -19.58
N GLY A 162 5.29 16.36 -18.37
CA GLY A 162 6.23 17.42 -18.00
C GLY A 162 7.63 16.94 -17.57
N SER A 163 7.89 15.63 -17.55
CA SER A 163 9.22 15.11 -17.21
C SER A 163 10.27 15.48 -18.26
N GLY A 164 11.46 15.84 -17.81
CA GLY A 164 12.59 16.12 -18.69
C GLY A 164 13.32 14.87 -19.17
N PHE A 165 13.15 13.73 -18.51
CA PHE A 165 13.90 12.51 -18.82
C PHE A 165 12.97 11.29 -18.89
N ASP A 166 13.49 10.23 -19.50
CA ASP A 166 12.86 8.93 -19.49
C ASP A 166 12.84 8.38 -18.06
N LEU A 167 11.71 7.79 -17.69
CA LEU A 167 11.53 7.12 -16.42
C LEU A 167 12.02 5.69 -16.54
N GLU A 168 13.04 5.33 -15.78
CA GLU A 168 13.53 3.97 -15.65
C GLU A 168 12.92 3.34 -14.40
N LEU A 169 12.35 2.15 -14.53
CA LEU A 169 11.69 1.41 -13.46
C LEU A 169 12.18 -0.03 -13.41
N ALA A 170 12.44 -0.52 -12.19
CA ALA A 170 12.72 -1.91 -11.89
C ALA A 170 11.84 -2.39 -10.73
N LEU A 171 11.05 -3.43 -10.97
CA LEU A 171 10.11 -4.01 -10.02
C LEU A 171 10.72 -5.25 -9.37
N ASP A 172 10.62 -5.33 -8.06
CA ASP A 172 10.93 -6.52 -7.28
C ASP A 172 9.72 -6.95 -6.47
N LEU A 173 9.36 -8.23 -6.62
CA LEU A 173 8.30 -8.88 -5.86
C LEU A 173 8.83 -10.25 -5.39
N PRO A 174 9.10 -10.42 -4.09
CA PRO A 174 9.51 -11.70 -3.54
C PRO A 174 8.48 -12.81 -3.83
N LEU A 175 8.97 -14.05 -3.97
CA LEU A 175 8.12 -15.23 -4.18
C LEU A 175 6.97 -15.28 -3.17
N SER A 176 5.75 -15.40 -3.69
CA SER A 176 4.51 -15.34 -2.92
C SER A 176 3.32 -15.84 -3.73
N ASP A 177 2.12 -15.76 -3.14
CA ASP A 177 0.84 -15.97 -3.83
C ASP A 177 0.55 -14.88 -4.88
N PHE A 178 1.31 -13.79 -4.90
CA PHE A 178 1.23 -12.75 -5.91
C PHE A 178 2.34 -12.94 -6.94
N THR A 179 1.98 -12.73 -8.21
CA THR A 179 2.90 -12.80 -9.34
C THR A 179 2.74 -11.59 -10.24
N ILE A 180 3.87 -11.16 -10.80
CA ILE A 180 3.95 -10.17 -11.87
C ILE A 180 4.59 -10.84 -13.09
N GLY A 181 4.34 -10.32 -14.29
CA GLY A 181 4.94 -10.85 -15.52
C GLY A 181 6.48 -10.87 -15.48
N SER A 182 7.11 -11.60 -16.41
CA SER A 182 8.57 -11.74 -16.47
C SER A 182 9.32 -10.45 -16.80
N GLN A 183 8.66 -9.48 -17.45
CA GLN A 183 9.23 -8.17 -17.70
C GLN A 183 9.02 -7.27 -16.47
N THR A 184 10.06 -7.16 -15.65
CA THR A 184 10.06 -6.33 -14.43
C THR A 184 10.84 -5.02 -14.58
N ASN A 185 11.49 -4.80 -15.72
CA ASN A 185 12.22 -3.58 -16.02
C ASN A 185 11.61 -2.88 -17.24
N PHE A 186 11.38 -1.58 -17.15
CA PHE A 186 10.82 -0.80 -18.25
C PHE A 186 11.29 0.65 -18.23
N VAL A 187 11.31 1.24 -19.42
CA VAL A 187 11.64 2.66 -19.66
C VAL A 187 10.41 3.32 -20.28
N LEU A 188 9.97 4.43 -19.70
CA LEU A 188 8.83 5.22 -20.19
C LEU A 188 9.30 6.62 -20.56
N THR A 189 9.15 6.98 -21.83
CA THR A 189 9.37 8.35 -22.29
C THR A 189 8.36 9.31 -21.64
N PRO A 190 8.62 10.62 -21.56
CA PRO A 190 7.64 11.58 -21.04
C PRO A 190 6.27 11.45 -21.72
N GLY A 191 5.21 11.38 -20.90
CA GLY A 191 3.82 11.18 -21.35
C GLY A 191 3.45 9.72 -21.64
N ALA A 192 4.42 8.80 -21.66
CA ALA A 192 4.15 7.38 -21.84
C ALA A 192 3.66 6.73 -20.53
N ASN A 193 2.90 5.66 -20.70
CA ASN A 193 2.40 4.85 -19.60
C ASN A 193 2.55 3.36 -19.90
N LYS A 194 2.57 2.57 -18.84
CA LYS A 194 2.59 1.11 -18.90
C LYS A 194 1.67 0.56 -17.83
N THR A 195 0.82 -0.37 -18.22
CA THR A 195 0.03 -1.18 -17.29
C THR A 195 0.67 -2.56 -17.21
N ILE A 196 0.83 -3.07 -16.00
CA ILE A 196 1.13 -4.48 -15.75
C ILE A 196 -0.05 -5.12 -15.04
N THR A 197 -0.22 -6.42 -15.25
CA THR A 197 -1.17 -7.21 -14.49
C THR A 197 -0.46 -7.89 -13.33
N VAL A 198 -1.00 -7.73 -12.13
CA VAL A 198 -0.60 -8.45 -10.92
C VAL A 198 -1.65 -9.53 -10.68
N ARG A 199 -1.20 -10.78 -10.56
CA ARG A 199 -2.08 -11.93 -10.34
C ARG A 199 -1.93 -12.45 -8.92
N TYR A 200 -3.05 -12.68 -8.25
CA TYR A 200 -3.12 -13.38 -6.97
C TYR A 200 -3.67 -14.80 -7.16
N THR A 201 -2.92 -15.78 -6.66
CA THR A 201 -3.27 -17.20 -6.60
C THR A 201 -3.14 -17.66 -5.14
N PRO A 202 -4.24 -17.68 -4.36
CA PRO A 202 -4.19 -17.97 -2.93
C PRO A 202 -3.67 -19.39 -2.65
N THR A 203 -2.65 -19.49 -1.80
CA THR A 203 -2.24 -20.77 -1.18
C THR A 203 -2.50 -20.74 0.33
N GLN A 204 -2.34 -19.57 0.94
CA GLN A 204 -2.59 -19.32 2.37
C GLN A 204 -3.94 -18.62 2.59
N ASN A 205 -4.48 -18.69 3.80
CA ASN A 205 -5.78 -18.07 4.12
C ASN A 205 -5.76 -16.54 3.96
N THR A 206 -4.64 -15.90 4.29
CA THR A 206 -4.38 -14.48 4.00
C THR A 206 -3.00 -14.33 3.37
N ALA A 207 -2.85 -13.31 2.53
CA ALA A 207 -1.57 -12.96 1.92
C ALA A 207 -1.39 -11.44 1.92
N THR A 208 -0.23 -11.00 2.41
CA THR A 208 0.22 -9.59 2.34
C THR A 208 1.64 -9.55 1.81
N LYS A 209 1.88 -8.73 0.78
CA LYS A 209 3.20 -8.49 0.19
C LYS A 209 3.33 -7.06 -0.29
N THR A 210 4.56 -6.67 -0.64
CA THR A 210 4.85 -5.34 -1.17
C THR A 210 5.68 -5.47 -2.44
N ILE A 211 5.27 -4.81 -3.52
CA ILE A 211 6.12 -4.61 -4.69
C ILE A 211 7.06 -3.44 -4.37
N GLN A 212 8.37 -3.66 -4.51
CA GLN A 212 9.38 -2.60 -4.46
C GLN A 212 9.64 -2.09 -5.88
N ILE A 213 9.64 -0.78 -6.06
CA ILE A 213 9.83 -0.13 -7.36
C ILE A 213 11.04 0.80 -7.26
N THR A 214 12.16 0.37 -7.84
CA THR A 214 13.35 1.22 -7.98
C THR A 214 13.20 2.12 -9.19
N HIS A 215 13.58 3.40 -9.07
CA HIS A 215 13.44 4.38 -10.14
C HIS A 215 14.53 5.45 -10.15
N ASN A 216 14.61 6.24 -11.23
CA ASN A 216 15.58 7.32 -11.41
C ASN A 216 15.08 8.74 -11.03
N SER A 217 13.84 8.90 -10.55
CA SER A 217 13.34 10.20 -10.07
C SER A 217 14.07 10.69 -8.82
N SER A 218 14.61 11.92 -8.87
CA SER A 218 15.26 12.61 -7.74
C SER A 218 14.28 13.28 -6.77
N ILE A 219 13.01 13.42 -7.18
CA ILE A 219 11.96 14.11 -6.41
C ILE A 219 11.02 13.16 -5.67
N ARG A 220 11.29 11.85 -5.69
CA ARG A 220 10.52 10.83 -4.98
C ARG A 220 11.45 9.92 -4.17
N ALA A 221 10.94 9.43 -3.04
CA ALA A 221 11.65 8.42 -2.24
C ALA A 221 11.81 7.13 -3.05
N ASN A 222 13.01 6.58 -3.03
CA ASN A 222 13.41 5.39 -3.78
C ASN A 222 13.92 4.32 -2.80
N PRO A 223 13.34 3.10 -2.75
CA PRO A 223 12.28 2.60 -3.63
C PRO A 223 10.88 3.15 -3.30
N ALA A 224 10.04 3.26 -4.33
CA ALA A 224 8.60 3.39 -4.18
C ALA A 224 7.97 2.02 -3.87
N THR A 225 6.78 2.00 -3.26
CA THR A 225 6.14 0.74 -2.83
C THR A 225 4.67 0.68 -3.21
N VAL A 226 4.18 -0.53 -3.47
CA VAL A 226 2.76 -0.85 -3.65
C VAL A 226 2.40 -2.05 -2.78
N GLN A 227 1.41 -1.90 -1.90
CA GLN A 227 0.95 -2.98 -1.03
C GLN A 227 -0.02 -3.90 -1.76
N LEU A 228 0.11 -5.20 -1.53
CA LEU A 228 -0.74 -6.26 -2.08
C LEU A 228 -1.42 -7.00 -0.92
N THR A 229 -2.73 -7.13 -0.97
CA THR A 229 -3.52 -7.92 -0.01
C THR A 229 -4.48 -8.85 -0.71
N GLY A 230 -4.70 -10.03 -0.13
CA GLY A 230 -5.66 -11.00 -0.63
C GLY A 230 -6.08 -11.98 0.45
N VAL A 231 -7.29 -12.52 0.31
CA VAL A 231 -7.87 -13.50 1.22
C VAL A 231 -8.32 -14.71 0.40
N LYS A 232 -7.92 -15.91 0.82
CA LYS A 232 -8.46 -17.13 0.23
C LYS A 232 -9.89 -17.32 0.72
N ASP A 233 -10.81 -17.46 -0.22
CA ASP A 233 -12.21 -17.73 0.08
C ASP A 233 -12.36 -19.18 0.57
N ILE A 234 -12.73 -19.29 1.85
CA ILE A 234 -13.01 -20.57 2.52
C ILE A 234 -14.48 -20.68 2.92
N SER A 235 -15.36 -19.80 2.43
CA SER A 235 -16.79 -19.76 2.78
C SER A 235 -17.47 -21.11 2.60
N THR A 236 -17.24 -21.77 1.46
CA THR A 236 -17.82 -23.10 1.16
C THR A 236 -17.39 -24.15 2.17
N GLN A 237 -16.12 -24.13 2.60
CA GLN A 237 -15.62 -25.06 3.62
C GLN A 237 -16.26 -24.78 4.98
N LEU A 238 -16.38 -23.52 5.38
CA LEU A 238 -16.98 -23.13 6.65
C LEU A 238 -18.46 -23.49 6.70
N VAL A 239 -19.23 -23.19 5.65
CA VAL A 239 -20.66 -23.57 5.55
C VAL A 239 -20.83 -25.10 5.57
N SER A 240 -19.94 -25.83 4.90
CA SER A 240 -19.93 -27.30 4.97
C SER A 240 -19.69 -27.80 6.38
N ASN A 241 -18.75 -27.19 7.13
CA ASN A 241 -18.48 -27.55 8.51
C ASN A 241 -19.67 -27.28 9.44
N VAL A 242 -20.38 -26.15 9.27
CA VAL A 242 -21.62 -25.86 10.01
C VAL A 242 -22.67 -26.94 9.75
N THR A 243 -22.86 -27.30 8.49
CA THR A 243 -23.82 -28.36 8.10
C THR A 243 -23.46 -29.70 8.72
N GLU A 244 -22.18 -30.06 8.70
CA GLU A 244 -21.67 -31.28 9.33
C GLU A 244 -21.83 -31.25 10.85
N GLY A 245 -21.60 -30.12 11.50
CA GLY A 245 -21.84 -29.92 12.93
C GLY A 245 -23.30 -30.21 13.32
N TRP A 246 -24.26 -29.74 12.53
CA TRP A 246 -25.68 -30.05 12.71
C TRP A 246 -26.02 -31.53 12.41
N ASN A 247 -25.40 -32.14 11.40
CA ASN A 247 -25.59 -33.56 11.11
C ASN A 247 -25.10 -34.45 12.27
N LEU A 248 -23.95 -34.11 12.86
CA LEU A 248 -23.40 -34.77 14.05
C LEU A 248 -24.33 -34.58 15.26
N PHE A 249 -24.88 -33.38 15.44
CA PHE A 249 -25.88 -33.11 16.48
C PHE A 249 -27.11 -34.01 16.34
N LEU A 250 -27.69 -34.11 15.13
CA LEU A 250 -28.83 -34.98 14.85
C LEU A 250 -28.52 -36.46 15.04
N ALA A 251 -27.27 -36.86 14.81
CA ALA A 251 -26.77 -38.21 15.10
C ALA A 251 -26.49 -38.47 16.60
N LYS A 252 -26.70 -37.46 17.46
CA LYS A 252 -26.40 -37.47 18.90
C LYS A 252 -24.91 -37.62 19.23
N ASP A 253 -24.03 -37.35 18.26
CA ASP A 253 -22.58 -37.24 18.50
C ASP A 253 -22.24 -35.80 18.87
N PHE A 254 -22.67 -35.40 20.08
CA PHE A 254 -22.56 -34.02 20.51
C PHE A 254 -21.11 -33.57 20.72
N SER A 255 -20.22 -34.48 21.15
CA SER A 255 -18.80 -34.17 21.34
C SER A 255 -18.13 -33.80 20.02
N GLU A 256 -18.40 -34.56 18.95
CA GLU A 256 -17.85 -34.24 17.63
C GLU A 256 -18.56 -33.02 17.00
N SER A 257 -19.85 -32.85 17.25
CA SER A 257 -20.59 -31.64 16.85
C SER A 257 -19.97 -30.36 17.43
N VAL A 258 -19.62 -30.34 18.73
CA VAL A 258 -18.91 -29.21 19.38
C VAL A 258 -17.60 -28.91 18.66
N LYS A 259 -16.79 -29.94 18.35
CA LYS A 259 -15.51 -29.75 17.66
C LYS A 259 -15.71 -29.16 16.26
N LYS A 260 -16.69 -29.65 15.51
CA LYS A 260 -16.95 -29.19 14.14
C LYS A 260 -17.38 -27.73 14.08
N PHE A 261 -18.23 -27.30 15.00
CA PHE A 261 -18.55 -25.88 15.11
C PHE A 261 -17.33 -25.05 15.55
N GLN A 262 -16.52 -25.55 16.49
CA GLN A 262 -15.29 -24.88 16.91
C GLN A 262 -14.27 -24.71 15.76
N GLU A 263 -14.13 -25.71 14.89
CA GLU A 263 -13.29 -25.62 13.68
C GLU A 263 -13.74 -24.48 12.76
N THR A 264 -15.05 -24.32 12.60
CA THR A 264 -15.64 -23.24 11.80
C THR A 264 -15.30 -21.87 12.39
N ILE A 265 -15.50 -21.70 13.70
CA ILE A 265 -15.23 -20.45 14.42
C ILE A 265 -13.74 -20.08 14.30
N ASN A 266 -12.86 -21.06 14.48
CA ASN A 266 -11.42 -20.86 14.33
C ASN A 266 -11.03 -20.45 12.90
N GLY A 267 -11.68 -21.06 11.89
CA GLY A 267 -11.48 -20.71 10.49
C GLY A 267 -11.99 -19.31 10.13
N ALA A 268 -13.07 -18.85 10.77
CA ALA A 268 -13.64 -17.53 10.52
C ALA A 268 -12.76 -16.37 11.00
N PHE A 269 -11.89 -16.58 12.01
CA PHE A 269 -10.95 -15.53 12.49
C PHE A 269 -9.98 -15.00 11.43
N VAL A 270 -9.88 -15.67 10.28
CA VAL A 270 -9.09 -15.23 9.13
C VAL A 270 -9.52 -13.85 8.63
N ASN A 271 -10.82 -13.57 8.57
CA ASN A 271 -11.36 -12.32 8.02
C ASN A 271 -12.82 -12.10 8.47
N SER A 272 -13.19 -10.85 8.76
CA SER A 272 -14.53 -10.47 9.23
C SER A 272 -15.65 -10.77 8.23
N VAL A 273 -15.33 -11.02 6.95
CA VAL A 273 -16.31 -11.49 5.97
C VAL A 273 -16.97 -12.81 6.36
N TYR A 274 -16.36 -13.57 7.27
CA TYR A 274 -16.88 -14.84 7.77
C TYR A 274 -17.65 -14.71 9.09
N ASP A 275 -17.82 -13.50 9.64
CA ASP A 275 -18.43 -13.31 10.96
C ASP A 275 -19.86 -13.87 11.03
N SER A 276 -20.66 -13.76 9.96
CA SER A 276 -22.00 -14.36 9.92
C SER A 276 -21.98 -15.89 9.99
N ILE A 277 -20.99 -16.54 9.35
CA ILE A 277 -20.82 -18.00 9.42
C ILE A 277 -20.29 -18.41 10.81
N SER A 278 -19.43 -17.57 11.39
CA SER A 278 -18.95 -17.73 12.77
C SER A 278 -20.10 -17.72 13.76
N ASP A 279 -21.00 -16.72 13.69
CA ASP A 279 -22.11 -16.61 14.63
C ASP A 279 -23.07 -17.80 14.53
N GLU A 280 -23.39 -18.25 13.30
CA GLU A 280 -24.16 -19.48 13.06
C GLU A 280 -23.50 -20.71 13.72
N ALA A 281 -22.16 -20.80 13.65
CA ALA A 281 -21.41 -21.87 14.30
C ALA A 281 -21.34 -21.72 15.82
N VAL A 282 -21.21 -20.51 16.36
CA VAL A 282 -21.20 -20.24 17.81
C VAL A 282 -22.53 -20.68 18.42
N HIS A 283 -23.66 -20.31 17.80
CA HIS A 283 -24.98 -20.77 18.22
C HIS A 283 -25.10 -22.31 18.17
N GLY A 284 -24.68 -22.94 17.07
CA GLY A 284 -24.68 -24.41 16.95
C GLY A 284 -23.83 -25.09 18.03
N ARG A 285 -22.65 -24.54 18.33
CA ARG A 285 -21.76 -25.01 19.41
C ARG A 285 -22.43 -24.91 20.77
N GLY A 286 -23.18 -23.82 21.02
CA GLY A 286 -23.96 -23.64 22.24
C GLY A 286 -24.95 -24.78 22.48
N TRP A 287 -25.72 -25.14 21.46
CA TRP A 287 -26.64 -26.29 21.55
C TRP A 287 -25.89 -27.60 21.74
N ALA A 288 -24.83 -27.85 20.98
CA ALA A 288 -24.06 -29.08 21.11
C ALA A 288 -23.47 -29.25 22.53
N ARG A 289 -22.93 -28.18 23.13
CA ARG A 289 -22.43 -28.17 24.52
C ARG A 289 -23.52 -28.48 25.54
N LEU A 290 -24.72 -27.92 25.35
CA LEU A 290 -25.83 -28.10 26.28
C LEU A 290 -26.28 -29.58 26.36
N PHE A 291 -26.20 -30.30 25.24
CA PHE A 291 -26.53 -31.73 25.16
C PHE A 291 -25.35 -32.67 25.47
N GLU A 292 -24.12 -32.24 25.20
CA GLU A 292 -22.92 -33.04 25.46
C GLU A 292 -22.60 -33.18 26.96
N GLN A 293 -22.74 -32.09 27.72
CA GLN A 293 -22.51 -32.05 29.18
C GLN A 293 -21.14 -32.60 29.62
N GLY A 294 -20.11 -32.49 28.79
CA GLY A 294 -18.78 -33.06 29.04
C GLY A 294 -17.94 -32.29 30.05
N THR A 295 -18.33 -31.06 30.37
CA THR A 295 -17.68 -30.23 31.40
C THR A 295 -18.68 -29.81 32.48
N ASN A 296 -18.20 -29.47 33.68
CA ASN A 296 -19.08 -29.01 34.77
C ASN A 296 -19.74 -27.65 34.48
N ASP A 297 -19.17 -26.86 33.57
CA ASP A 297 -19.63 -25.52 33.19
C ASP A 297 -20.38 -25.52 31.85
N TYR A 298 -20.78 -26.69 31.32
CA TYR A 298 -21.41 -26.84 30.01
C TYR A 298 -22.57 -25.85 29.77
N ALA A 299 -23.44 -25.66 30.77
CA ALA A 299 -24.58 -24.75 30.68
C ALA A 299 -24.14 -23.28 30.63
N GLN A 300 -23.11 -22.90 31.41
CA GLN A 300 -22.57 -21.53 31.35
C GLN A 300 -21.84 -21.28 30.03
N ALA A 301 -21.08 -22.25 29.53
CA ALA A 301 -20.39 -22.15 28.25
C ALA A 301 -21.38 -22.03 27.08
N ALA A 302 -22.47 -22.82 27.11
CA ALA A 302 -23.56 -22.72 26.14
C ALA A 302 -24.27 -21.35 26.22
N PHE A 303 -24.59 -20.89 27.42
CA PHE A 303 -25.20 -19.57 27.65
C PHE A 303 -24.36 -18.44 27.04
N ASN A 304 -23.05 -18.46 27.28
CA ASN A 304 -22.12 -17.48 26.72
C ASN A 304 -22.05 -17.53 25.19
N ASP A 305 -22.06 -18.74 24.61
CA ASP A 305 -22.10 -18.92 23.16
C ASP A 305 -23.37 -18.28 22.57
N PHE A 306 -24.54 -18.60 23.13
CA PHE A 306 -25.80 -18.05 22.64
C PHE A 306 -25.88 -16.53 22.77
N LEU A 307 -25.46 -15.96 23.90
CA LEU A 307 -25.41 -14.52 24.07
C LEU A 307 -24.44 -13.86 23.08
N SER A 308 -23.26 -14.46 22.87
CA SER A 308 -22.27 -13.95 21.92
C SER A 308 -22.81 -13.96 20.50
N ALA A 309 -23.42 -15.06 20.06
CA ALA A 309 -23.97 -15.21 18.72
C ALA A 309 -25.14 -14.24 18.49
N PHE A 310 -26.08 -14.16 19.44
CA PHE A 310 -27.22 -13.25 19.35
C PHE A 310 -26.80 -11.78 19.37
N SER A 311 -25.83 -11.42 20.22
CA SER A 311 -25.33 -10.03 20.29
C SER A 311 -24.54 -9.62 19.06
N GLY A 312 -23.98 -10.58 18.30
CA GLY A 312 -23.33 -10.33 17.02
C GLY A 312 -24.30 -9.81 15.96
N GLY A 313 -25.54 -10.30 15.96
CA GLY A 313 -26.62 -9.81 15.10
C GLY A 313 -26.43 -10.14 13.61
N LEU A 314 -25.60 -11.15 13.29
CA LEU A 314 -25.29 -11.55 11.92
C LEU A 314 -25.91 -12.90 11.51
N MET A 315 -26.63 -13.55 12.43
CA MET A 315 -27.29 -14.84 12.18
C MET A 315 -28.59 -14.66 11.37
N SER A 316 -29.09 -15.77 10.84
CA SER A 316 -30.44 -15.81 10.29
C SER A 316 -31.51 -15.67 11.39
N SER A 317 -32.69 -15.14 11.05
CA SER A 317 -33.77 -14.95 12.05
C SER A 317 -34.21 -16.25 12.74
N ASN A 318 -34.13 -17.40 12.06
CA ASN A 318 -34.43 -18.68 12.70
C ASN A 318 -33.37 -19.03 13.75
N SER A 319 -32.08 -18.83 13.44
CA SER A 319 -30.98 -19.05 14.37
C SER A 319 -31.01 -18.05 15.54
N ASP A 320 -31.49 -16.82 15.34
CA ASP A 320 -31.73 -15.87 16.44
C ASP A 320 -32.75 -16.41 17.45
N TYR A 321 -33.88 -16.94 16.97
CA TYR A 321 -34.88 -17.55 17.84
C TYR A 321 -34.35 -18.80 18.55
N ASP A 322 -33.59 -19.64 17.83
CA ASP A 322 -32.94 -20.80 18.43
C ASP A 322 -31.90 -20.37 19.50
N ALA A 323 -31.16 -19.29 19.27
CA ALA A 323 -30.23 -18.73 20.26
C ALA A 323 -30.95 -18.16 21.48
N LEU A 324 -32.07 -17.44 21.30
CA LEU A 324 -32.88 -16.93 22.42
C LEU A 324 -33.44 -18.06 23.29
N ALA A 325 -33.89 -19.16 22.67
CA ALA A 325 -34.28 -20.37 23.39
C ALA A 325 -33.09 -20.96 24.16
N GLY A 326 -31.93 -21.01 23.51
CA GLY A 326 -30.66 -21.43 24.08
C GLY A 326 -30.26 -20.61 25.31
N VAL A 327 -30.23 -19.28 25.23
CA VAL A 327 -29.99 -18.34 26.35
C VAL A 327 -30.93 -18.66 27.51
N SER A 328 -32.22 -18.84 27.19
CA SER A 328 -33.25 -19.07 28.19
C SER A 328 -33.00 -20.36 28.98
N ILE A 329 -32.87 -21.48 28.26
CA ILE A 329 -32.76 -22.83 28.85
C ILE A 329 -31.40 -23.02 29.52
N SER A 330 -30.30 -22.65 28.86
CA SER A 330 -28.96 -22.79 29.45
C SER A 330 -28.75 -21.87 30.65
N GLY A 331 -29.37 -20.68 30.66
CA GLY A 331 -29.20 -19.70 31.72
C GLY A 331 -29.75 -20.18 33.07
N VAL A 332 -30.84 -20.95 33.10
CA VAL A 332 -31.39 -21.50 34.35
C VAL A 332 -30.68 -22.78 34.81
N LEU A 333 -29.91 -23.40 33.92
CA LEU A 333 -29.07 -24.57 34.22
C LEU A 333 -27.66 -24.17 34.69
N ALA A 334 -27.20 -22.97 34.33
CA ALA A 334 -25.90 -22.46 34.75
C ALA A 334 -25.83 -22.24 36.26
N LEU A 335 -24.66 -22.50 36.86
CA LEU A 335 -24.41 -22.34 38.29
C LEU A 335 -24.18 -20.87 38.72
N VAL A 336 -24.50 -19.91 37.85
CA VAL A 336 -24.36 -18.47 38.10
C VAL A 336 -25.67 -17.93 38.68
N ASN A 337 -25.56 -17.21 39.79
CA ASN A 337 -26.71 -16.66 40.50
C ASN A 337 -26.51 -15.16 40.76
N ASN A 338 -26.76 -14.34 39.73
CA ASN A 338 -26.78 -12.88 39.86
C ASN A 338 -27.93 -12.29 39.04
N THR A 339 -28.34 -11.07 39.40
CA THR A 339 -29.51 -10.39 38.79
C THR A 339 -29.35 -10.22 37.29
N ASN A 340 -28.22 -9.67 36.82
CA ASN A 340 -27.98 -9.41 35.40
C ASN A 340 -28.10 -10.67 34.54
N HIS A 341 -27.65 -11.81 35.07
CA HIS A 341 -27.75 -13.11 34.40
C HIS A 341 -29.21 -13.51 34.16
N TYR A 342 -30.05 -13.43 35.19
CA TYR A 342 -31.47 -13.77 35.05
C TYR A 342 -32.27 -12.72 34.28
N ASP A 343 -31.87 -11.44 34.30
CA ASP A 343 -32.46 -10.41 33.45
C ASP A 343 -32.25 -10.72 31.96
N ASN A 344 -31.06 -11.24 31.59
CA ASN A 344 -30.79 -11.72 30.22
C ASN A 344 -31.70 -12.89 29.85
N VAL A 345 -31.91 -13.85 30.76
CA VAL A 345 -32.83 -14.99 30.55
C VAL A 345 -34.28 -14.50 30.35
N VAL A 346 -34.75 -13.60 31.21
CA VAL A 346 -36.10 -13.02 31.13
C VAL A 346 -36.28 -12.29 29.80
N THR A 347 -35.30 -11.48 29.41
CA THR A 347 -35.33 -10.73 28.15
C THR A 347 -35.39 -11.69 26.96
N ALA A 348 -34.53 -12.72 26.94
CA ALA A 348 -34.48 -13.66 25.83
C ALA A 348 -35.79 -14.45 25.67
N ALA A 349 -36.30 -15.00 26.77
CA ALA A 349 -37.52 -15.80 26.75
C ALA A 349 -38.76 -14.97 26.38
N ASN A 350 -38.89 -13.75 26.91
CA ASN A 350 -40.01 -12.88 26.55
C ASN A 350 -39.96 -12.48 25.08
N THR A 351 -38.79 -12.10 24.55
CA THR A 351 -38.62 -11.76 23.13
C THR A 351 -39.06 -12.94 22.25
N LEU A 352 -38.51 -14.14 22.50
CA LEU A 352 -38.87 -15.33 21.73
C LEU A 352 -40.36 -15.68 21.82
N LEU A 353 -40.92 -15.71 23.02
CA LEU A 353 -42.32 -16.13 23.21
C LEU A 353 -43.34 -15.11 22.68
N ASN A 354 -42.96 -13.83 22.58
CA ASN A 354 -43.79 -12.80 21.96
C ASN A 354 -43.78 -12.92 20.43
N ASP A 355 -42.62 -13.22 19.84
CA ASP A 355 -42.45 -13.29 18.38
C ASP A 355 -42.89 -14.65 17.81
N VAL A 356 -42.60 -15.74 18.51
CA VAL A 356 -42.85 -17.12 18.07
C VAL A 356 -43.48 -17.96 19.20
N GLN A 357 -44.79 -17.77 19.40
CA GLN A 357 -45.53 -18.42 20.49
C GLN A 357 -45.45 -19.95 20.51
N ASN A 358 -45.35 -20.59 19.33
CA ASN A 358 -45.25 -22.04 19.17
C ASN A 358 -43.83 -22.46 18.75
N TYR A 359 -42.81 -21.77 19.27
CA TYR A 359 -41.41 -22.12 19.02
C TYR A 359 -41.17 -23.62 19.24
N GLN A 360 -40.42 -24.22 18.32
CA GLN A 360 -39.91 -25.58 18.39
C GLN A 360 -38.53 -25.60 17.77
N PHE A 361 -37.56 -26.14 18.49
CA PHE A 361 -36.18 -26.18 18.02
C PHE A 361 -36.04 -27.19 16.87
N LYS A 362 -35.57 -26.72 15.72
CA LYS A 362 -35.52 -27.50 14.48
C LYS A 362 -34.67 -28.77 14.58
N TYR A 363 -33.61 -28.76 15.40
CA TYR A 363 -32.67 -29.87 15.51
C TYR A 363 -33.00 -30.84 16.66
N ASN A 364 -34.00 -30.52 17.49
CA ASN A 364 -34.55 -31.44 18.48
C ASN A 364 -35.98 -31.04 18.86
N ASN A 365 -36.96 -31.78 18.34
CA ASN A 365 -38.39 -31.49 18.56
C ASN A 365 -38.88 -31.65 20.01
N ASN A 366 -38.04 -32.19 20.90
CA ASN A 366 -38.34 -32.24 22.34
C ASN A 366 -37.99 -30.93 23.05
N VAL A 367 -37.40 -29.95 22.35
CA VAL A 367 -37.16 -28.61 22.88
C VAL A 367 -38.15 -27.65 22.21
N ASP A 368 -39.05 -27.07 23.00
CA ASP A 368 -40.11 -26.20 22.52
C ASP A 368 -40.39 -25.00 23.43
N HIS A 369 -41.40 -24.20 23.07
CA HIS A 369 -41.84 -23.02 23.82
C HIS A 369 -42.17 -23.30 25.30
N LYS A 370 -42.48 -24.53 25.70
CA LYS A 370 -42.74 -24.91 27.10
C LYS A 370 -41.46 -24.92 27.90
N ASP A 371 -40.36 -25.40 27.34
CA ASP A 371 -39.04 -25.37 27.98
C ASP A 371 -38.58 -23.94 28.20
N VAL A 372 -38.76 -23.09 27.19
CA VAL A 372 -38.46 -21.65 27.27
C VAL A 372 -39.32 -20.99 28.35
N ARG A 373 -40.62 -21.31 28.41
CA ARG A 373 -41.53 -20.76 29.42
C ARG A 373 -41.19 -21.26 30.82
N TYR A 374 -40.78 -22.52 30.96
CA TYR A 374 -40.31 -23.08 32.23
C TYR A 374 -39.04 -22.38 32.72
N ALA A 375 -38.08 -22.13 31.82
CA ALA A 375 -36.90 -21.34 32.12
C ALA A 375 -37.26 -19.90 32.54
N LEU A 376 -38.23 -19.26 31.86
CA LEU A 376 -38.73 -17.92 32.24
C LEU A 376 -39.32 -17.91 33.66
N ILE A 377 -40.10 -18.94 34.04
CA ILE A 377 -40.63 -19.10 35.40
C ILE A 377 -39.49 -19.18 36.42
N GLN A 378 -38.48 -20.01 36.15
CA GLN A 378 -37.32 -20.17 37.03
C GLN A 378 -36.51 -18.86 37.15
N ALA A 379 -36.34 -18.11 36.07
CA ALA A 379 -35.63 -16.83 36.10
C ALA A 379 -36.38 -15.78 36.93
N TYR A 380 -37.69 -15.64 36.74
CA TYR A 380 -38.50 -14.76 37.60
C TYR A 380 -38.45 -15.17 39.07
N PHE A 381 -38.46 -16.47 39.36
CA PHE A 381 -38.31 -16.96 40.73
C PHE A 381 -36.97 -16.54 41.35
N ASN A 382 -35.86 -16.69 40.62
CA ASN A 382 -34.53 -16.29 41.09
C ASN A 382 -34.39 -14.77 41.27
N LEU A 383 -35.11 -13.98 40.46
CA LEU A 383 -35.25 -12.52 40.62
C LEU A 383 -36.23 -12.10 41.72
N SER A 384 -36.81 -13.06 42.45
CA SER A 384 -37.86 -12.83 43.46
C SER A 384 -39.14 -12.17 42.90
N ASN A 385 -39.37 -12.27 41.58
CA ASN A 385 -40.58 -11.79 40.92
C ASN A 385 -41.66 -12.90 40.86
N TYR A 386 -42.20 -13.26 42.02
CA TYR A 386 -43.15 -14.38 42.13
C TYR A 386 -44.49 -14.12 41.43
N SER A 387 -44.87 -12.85 41.24
CA SER A 387 -46.11 -12.50 40.53
C SER A 387 -46.02 -12.87 39.06
N ASP A 388 -44.93 -12.52 38.39
CA ASP A 388 -44.76 -12.85 36.98
C ASP A 388 -44.44 -14.33 36.77
N ALA A 389 -43.72 -14.96 37.71
CA ALA A 389 -43.54 -16.43 37.71
C ALA A 389 -44.89 -17.17 37.77
N ALA A 390 -45.80 -16.75 38.66
CA ALA A 390 -47.14 -17.35 38.78
C ALA A 390 -47.99 -17.15 37.50
N LYS A 391 -47.92 -15.98 36.86
CA LYS A 391 -48.61 -15.75 35.57
C LYS A 391 -48.09 -16.67 34.46
N GLN A 392 -46.78 -16.91 34.41
CA GLN A 392 -46.22 -17.82 33.42
C GLN A 392 -46.57 -19.30 33.73
N LEU A 393 -46.67 -19.66 35.01
CA LEU A 393 -47.20 -20.97 35.43
C LEU A 393 -48.66 -21.17 35.00
N ASP A 394 -49.51 -20.15 35.10
CA ASP A 394 -50.91 -20.23 34.64
C ASP A 394 -51.02 -20.54 33.14
N ILE A 395 -50.05 -20.04 32.34
CA ILE A 395 -49.99 -20.31 30.90
C ILE A 395 -49.44 -21.72 30.64
N LEU A 396 -48.37 -22.11 31.35
CA LEU A 396 -47.70 -23.41 31.15
C LEU A 396 -48.54 -24.59 31.66
N VAL A 397 -49.21 -24.40 32.79
CA VAL A 397 -50.02 -25.39 33.50
C VAL A 397 -51.36 -24.75 33.86
N PRO A 398 -52.34 -24.72 32.94
CA PRO A 398 -53.65 -24.11 33.22
C PRO A 398 -54.43 -24.81 34.34
N ALA A 399 -54.07 -26.06 34.66
CA ALA A 399 -54.65 -26.79 35.77
C ALA A 399 -54.29 -26.10 37.10
N ASN A 400 -55.32 -25.60 37.79
CA ASN A 400 -55.24 -24.85 39.06
C ASN A 400 -54.80 -23.38 38.96
N ALA A 401 -54.86 -22.78 37.76
CA ALA A 401 -54.75 -21.32 37.62
C ALA A 401 -55.94 -20.59 38.28
N PRO A 402 -55.75 -19.40 38.91
CA PRO A 402 -54.48 -18.70 39.04
C PRO A 402 -53.60 -19.26 40.17
N HIS A 403 -52.31 -19.43 39.89
CA HIS A 403 -51.32 -19.82 40.87
C HIS A 403 -51.06 -18.70 41.88
N THR A 404 -50.91 -19.06 43.15
CA THR A 404 -50.60 -18.09 44.21
C THR A 404 -49.19 -17.52 44.03
N PRO A 405 -49.00 -16.19 44.04
CA PRO A 405 -47.70 -15.54 43.84
C PRO A 405 -46.85 -15.51 45.13
N SER A 406 -46.74 -16.64 45.83
CA SER A 406 -45.86 -16.79 46.99
C SER A 406 -44.62 -17.60 46.63
N ALA A 407 -43.48 -17.32 47.26
CA ALA A 407 -42.23 -18.05 47.02
C ALA A 407 -42.41 -19.57 47.20
N GLU A 408 -43.07 -19.99 48.28
CA GLU A 408 -43.30 -21.41 48.56
C GLU A 408 -44.20 -22.07 47.50
N SER A 409 -45.33 -21.44 47.15
CA SER A 409 -46.26 -21.99 46.15
C SER A 409 -45.62 -22.10 44.76
N VAL A 410 -44.89 -21.07 44.33
CA VAL A 410 -44.20 -21.07 43.03
C VAL A 410 -43.09 -22.12 43.02
N LEU A 411 -42.31 -22.25 44.10
CA LEU A 411 -41.25 -23.26 44.20
C LEU A 411 -41.81 -24.68 44.10
N VAL A 412 -42.91 -24.97 44.81
CA VAL A 412 -43.59 -26.28 44.74
C VAL A 412 -44.05 -26.57 43.31
N ALA A 413 -44.61 -25.58 42.61
CA ALA A 413 -45.04 -25.75 41.22
C ALA A 413 -43.86 -25.99 40.26
N ILE A 414 -42.75 -25.25 40.40
CA ILE A 414 -41.51 -25.47 39.64
C ILE A 414 -41.00 -26.89 39.87
N GLN A 415 -40.89 -27.32 41.13
CA GLN A 415 -40.42 -28.67 41.48
C GLN A 415 -41.34 -29.77 40.95
N ALA A 416 -42.65 -29.53 40.89
CA ALA A 416 -43.61 -30.48 40.34
C ALA A 416 -43.48 -30.65 38.82
N LEU A 417 -42.88 -29.68 38.11
CA LEU A 417 -42.65 -29.70 36.67
C LEU A 417 -41.26 -30.22 36.28
N ALA A 418 -40.29 -30.13 37.19
CA ALA A 418 -38.93 -30.62 36.95
C ALA A 418 -38.93 -32.09 36.48
N GLY A 419 -38.39 -32.33 35.28
CA GLY A 419 -38.30 -33.66 34.66
C GLY A 419 -39.60 -34.22 34.07
N LYS A 420 -40.66 -33.41 33.95
CA LYS A 420 -41.93 -33.77 33.29
C LYS A 420 -42.17 -33.05 31.97
N LEU A 421 -41.43 -31.98 31.75
CA LEU A 421 -41.23 -31.30 30.47
C LEU A 421 -39.94 -31.90 29.90
#